data_AF-A0A2W0BKG7-F1
#
_entry.id   AF-A0A2W0BKG7-F1
#
_cell.length_a   1.000
_cell.length_b   1.000
_cell.length_c   1.000
_cell.angle_alpha   90.00
_cell.angle_beta   90.00
_cell.angle_gamma   90.00
#
_symmetry.space_group_name_H-M   'P 1'
#
loop_
_entity.id
_entity.type
_entity.pdbx_description
1 polymer ?
#
loop_
_entity_poly.entity_id
_entity_poly.type
_entity_poly.pdbx_seq_one_letter_code
_entity_poly.pdbx_strand_id
1 'polypeptide(L)'
;MESQHYSNIYNYLSNKELPNNLSSQQKRQLEKQANYYKIQNNFLYKLDRTNSKKLLRVIKEEELSALLYMMHNDPTAGHFAVDAMANKIKTRYYWPQYYEDIRKYVTSCDTCQK
;
A
#
# COMPACT_ATOMS: atom_id res chain seq x y z
N MET A 1 8.03 -6.85 -3.34
CA MET A 1 6.61 -6.49 -3.62
C MET A 1 6.48 -6.03 -5.08
N GLU A 2 5.28 -5.96 -5.70
CA GLU A 2 5.08 -5.55 -7.12
C GLU A 2 5.39 -4.06 -7.39
N SER A 3 6.61 -3.61 -7.08
CA SER A 3 7.06 -2.22 -7.26
C SER A 3 6.86 -1.72 -8.70
N GLN A 4 7.11 -2.59 -9.68
CA GLN A 4 6.94 -2.25 -11.09
C GLN A 4 5.49 -1.97 -11.47
N HIS A 5 4.53 -2.70 -10.90
CA HIS A 5 3.11 -2.52 -11.21
C HIS A 5 2.62 -1.12 -10.81
N TYR A 6 2.88 -0.72 -9.57
CA TYR A 6 2.50 0.60 -9.08
C TYR A 6 3.29 1.73 -9.75
N SER A 7 4.55 1.50 -10.09
CA SER A 7 5.35 2.44 -10.87
C SER A 7 4.75 2.67 -12.27
N ASN A 8 4.31 1.59 -12.94
CA ASN A 8 3.67 1.73 -14.25
C ASN A 8 2.32 2.48 -14.15
N ILE A 9 1.52 2.24 -13.10
CA ILE A 9 0.29 3.01 -12.84
C ILE A 9 0.63 4.48 -12.59
N TYR A 10 1.64 4.77 -11.78
CA TYR A 10 2.08 6.14 -11.50
C TYR A 10 2.48 6.86 -12.79
N ASN A 11 3.36 6.26 -13.60
CA ASN A 11 3.84 6.86 -14.85
C ASN A 11 2.70 7.09 -15.85
N TYR A 12 1.76 6.14 -15.96
CA TYR A 12 0.59 6.31 -16.80
C TYR A 12 -0.32 7.45 -16.32
N LEU A 13 -0.50 7.61 -15.00
CA LEU A 13 -1.31 8.70 -14.44
C LEU A 13 -0.63 10.06 -14.57
N SER A 14 0.69 10.13 -14.41
CA SER A 14 1.49 11.37 -14.53
C SER A 14 1.65 11.83 -15.99
N ASN A 15 2.08 10.92 -16.86
CA ASN A 15 2.61 11.27 -18.19
C ASN A 15 1.87 10.58 -19.35
N LYS A 16 0.88 9.72 -19.07
CA LYS A 16 0.25 8.82 -20.06
C LYS A 16 1.23 7.83 -20.72
N GLU A 17 2.33 7.56 -20.04
CA GLU A 17 3.35 6.61 -20.50
C GLU A 17 2.92 5.17 -20.19
N LEU A 18 3.02 4.30 -21.19
CA LEU A 18 2.79 2.87 -21.07
C LEU A 18 4.09 2.13 -21.39
N PRO A 19 4.50 1.13 -20.60
CA PRO A 19 5.73 0.40 -20.89
C PRO A 19 5.69 -0.28 -22.26
N ASN A 20 6.77 -0.15 -23.03
CA ASN A 20 6.86 -0.67 -24.40
C ASN A 20 6.87 -2.19 -24.47
N ASN A 21 7.29 -2.86 -23.39
CA ASN A 21 7.33 -4.30 -23.28
C ASN A 21 5.97 -4.95 -22.94
N LEU A 22 4.90 -4.16 -22.77
CA LEU A 22 3.55 -4.70 -22.55
C LEU A 22 2.82 -4.94 -23.87
N SER A 23 2.10 -6.07 -23.94
CA SER A 23 1.15 -6.33 -25.03
C SER A 23 -0.03 -5.35 -25.00
N SER A 24 -0.74 -5.22 -26.12
CA SER A 24 -1.94 -4.35 -26.20
C SER A 24 -3.00 -4.72 -25.15
N GLN A 25 -3.13 -6.00 -24.81
CA GLN A 25 -4.04 -6.47 -23.76
C GLN A 25 -3.59 -6.00 -22.37
N GLN A 26 -2.31 -6.12 -22.05
CA GLN A 26 -1.74 -5.68 -20.77
C GLN A 26 -1.82 -4.18 -20.60
N LYS A 27 -1.56 -3.41 -21.67
CA LYS A 27 -1.75 -1.95 -21.69
C LYS A 27 -3.18 -1.57 -21.34
N ARG A 28 -4.16 -2.15 -22.03
CA ARG A 28 -5.60 -1.91 -21.76
C ARG A 28 -6.00 -2.30 -20.33
N GLN A 29 -5.40 -3.36 -19.77
CA GLN A 29 -5.64 -3.75 -18.39
C GLN A 29 -5.09 -2.72 -17.41
N LEU A 30 -3.88 -2.21 -17.64
CA LEU A 30 -3.26 -1.18 -16.83
C LEU A 30 -4.08 0.11 -16.84
N GLU A 31 -4.54 0.54 -18.01
CA GLU A 31 -5.40 1.73 -18.15
C GLU A 31 -6.68 1.58 -17.33
N LYS A 32 -7.34 0.42 -17.40
CA LYS A 32 -8.53 0.12 -16.59
C LYS A 32 -8.22 0.13 -15.10
N GLN A 33 -7.09 -0.43 -14.69
CA GLN A 33 -6.67 -0.45 -13.28
C GLN A 33 -6.38 0.97 -12.78
N ALA A 34 -5.74 1.81 -13.59
CA ALA A 34 -5.38 3.17 -13.24
C ALA A 34 -6.60 4.05 -12.89
N ASN A 35 -7.79 3.74 -13.40
CA ASN A 35 -9.04 4.41 -13.00
C ASN A 35 -9.36 4.29 -11.50
N TYR A 36 -8.77 3.30 -10.82
CA TYR A 36 -8.92 3.11 -9.37
C TYR A 36 -7.83 3.78 -8.55
N TYR A 37 -6.97 4.59 -9.18
CA TYR A 37 -5.87 5.27 -8.51
C TYR A 37 -5.85 6.77 -8.83
N LYS A 38 -5.19 7.54 -7.97
CA LYS A 38 -4.95 8.97 -8.13
C LYS A 38 -3.56 9.33 -7.62
N ILE A 39 -2.97 10.36 -8.20
CA ILE A 39 -1.74 10.96 -7.68
C ILE A 39 -2.12 12.22 -6.90
N GLN A 40 -1.61 12.33 -5.67
CA GLN A 40 -1.71 13.54 -4.86
C GLN A 40 -0.40 13.76 -4.13
N ASN A 41 0.12 15.00 -4.16
CA ASN A 41 1.37 15.37 -3.49
C ASN A 41 2.53 14.40 -3.83
N ASN A 42 2.63 13.98 -5.09
CA ASN A 42 3.64 13.03 -5.57
C ASN A 42 3.54 11.59 -5.02
N PHE A 43 2.44 11.24 -4.35
CA PHE A 43 2.14 9.89 -3.87
C PHE A 43 0.99 9.26 -4.65
N LEU A 44 1.06 7.94 -4.81
CA LEU A 44 -0.03 7.14 -5.39
C LEU A 44 -1.06 6.81 -4.30
N TYR A 45 -2.33 6.99 -4.62
CA TYR A 45 -3.46 6.63 -3.78
C TYR A 45 -4.38 5.68 -4.53
N LYS A 46 -4.93 4.70 -3.82
CA LYS A 46 -5.97 3.79 -4.30
C LYS A 46 -7.34 4.25 -3.80
N LEU A 47 -8.35 4.19 -4.64
CA LEU A 47 -9.74 4.38 -4.22
C LEU A 47 -10.17 3.24 -3.31
N ASP A 48 -10.74 3.58 -2.15
CA ASP A 48 -11.32 2.58 -1.25
C ASP A 48 -12.52 1.91 -1.95
N ARG A 49 -12.55 0.58 -1.88
CA ARG A 49 -13.58 -0.26 -2.53
C ARG A 49 -14.96 -0.04 -1.92
N THR A 50 -15.02 0.31 -0.64
CA THR A 50 -16.24 0.50 0.14
C THR A 50 -16.71 1.95 0.13
N ASN A 51 -15.79 2.88 -0.09
CA ASN A 51 -16.08 4.30 -0.17
C ASN A 51 -15.19 4.98 -1.22
N SER A 52 -15.70 5.13 -2.44
CA SER A 52 -14.94 5.74 -3.55
C SER A 52 -14.51 7.19 -3.31
N LYS A 53 -15.03 7.88 -2.29
CA LYS A 53 -14.57 9.22 -1.89
C LYS A 53 -13.30 9.17 -1.03
N LYS A 54 -12.95 8.00 -0.51
CA LYS A 54 -11.79 7.79 0.36
C LYS A 54 -10.59 7.29 -0.44
N LEU A 55 -9.45 7.91 -0.16
CA LEU A 55 -8.17 7.58 -0.77
C LEU A 55 -7.27 6.91 0.26
N LEU A 56 -6.68 5.77 -0.14
CA LEU A 56 -5.74 5.00 0.66
C LEU A 56 -4.36 5.17 0.03
N ARG A 57 -3.39 5.71 0.79
CA ARG A 57 -2.02 5.89 0.29
C ARG A 57 -1.41 4.52 -0.01
N VAL A 58 -0.93 4.34 -1.24
CA VAL A 58 -0.21 3.13 -1.63
C VAL A 58 1.17 3.19 -0.98
N ILE A 59 1.49 2.19 -0.17
CA ILE A 59 2.77 2.08 0.52
C ILE A 59 3.77 1.36 -0.38
N LYS A 60 4.95 1.93 -0.52
CA LYS A 60 6.07 1.28 -1.20
C LYS A 60 6.81 0.35 -0.26
N GLU A 61 7.56 -0.58 -0.83
CA GLU A 61 8.29 -1.60 -0.08
C GLU A 61 9.34 -0.97 0.86
N GLU A 62 10.02 0.07 0.40
CA GLU A 62 10.98 0.85 1.19
C GLU A 62 10.34 1.65 2.34
N GLU A 63 9.02 1.91 2.29
CA GLU A 63 8.29 2.64 3.33
C GLU A 63 7.64 1.70 4.36
N LEU A 64 7.50 0.42 4.03
CA LEU A 64 6.74 -0.55 4.81
C LEU A 64 7.32 -0.77 6.21
N SER A 65 8.63 -0.98 6.31
CA SER A 65 9.30 -1.24 7.58
C SER A 65 9.12 -0.07 8.57
N ALA A 66 9.30 1.16 8.09
CA ALA A 66 9.11 2.37 8.88
C ALA A 66 7.65 2.53 9.34
N LEU A 67 6.68 2.24 8.46
CA LEU A 67 5.27 2.28 8.83
C LEU A 67 4.93 1.25 9.93
N LEU A 68 5.39 0.01 9.78
CA LEU A 68 5.11 -1.04 10.77
C LEU A 68 5.77 -0.73 12.12
N TYR A 69 7.00 -0.22 12.10
CA TYR A 69 7.69 0.27 13.30
C TYR A 69 6.90 1.37 14.00
N MET A 70 6.51 2.43 13.28
CA MET A 70 5.76 3.54 13.87
C MET A 70 4.43 3.09 14.51
N MET A 71 3.83 2.03 13.98
CA MET A 71 2.53 1.54 14.44
C MET A 71 2.62 0.58 15.62
N HIS A 72 3.76 -0.07 15.86
CA HIS A 72 3.89 -1.12 16.86
C HIS A 72 5.03 -0.88 17.88
N ASN A 73 6.20 -0.42 17.43
CA ASN A 73 7.41 -0.31 18.27
C ASN A 73 7.83 1.12 18.62
N ASP A 74 7.20 2.13 18.03
CA ASP A 74 7.44 3.51 18.45
C ASP A 74 7.22 3.65 19.97
N PRO A 75 8.02 4.46 20.70
CA PRO A 75 7.84 4.63 22.14
C PRO A 75 6.43 5.12 22.54
N THR A 76 5.72 5.77 21.61
CA THR A 76 4.34 6.22 21.80
C THR A 76 3.30 5.22 21.28
N ALA A 77 3.74 4.16 20.59
CA ALA A 77 2.89 3.06 20.16
C ALA A 77 2.63 2.09 21.32
N GLY A 78 1.42 1.52 21.35
CA GLY A 78 0.98 0.62 22.42
C GLY A 78 1.19 -0.86 22.12
N HIS A 79 2.18 -1.24 21.30
CA HIS A 79 2.38 -2.63 20.85
C HIS A 79 1.09 -3.28 20.34
N PHE A 80 0.37 -2.59 19.46
CA PHE A 80 -0.95 -3.04 19.01
C PHE A 80 -0.91 -4.47 18.44
N ALA A 81 -1.87 -5.28 18.85
CA ALA A 81 -2.12 -6.60 18.26
C ALA A 81 -2.45 -6.49 16.77
N VAL A 82 -2.29 -7.61 16.05
CA VAL A 82 -2.45 -7.71 14.59
C VAL A 82 -3.74 -7.04 14.10
N ASP A 83 -4.90 -7.39 14.69
CA ASP A 83 -6.20 -6.87 14.24
C ASP A 83 -6.37 -5.37 14.53
N ALA A 84 -5.89 -4.89 15.67
CA ALA A 84 -5.94 -3.47 16.02
C ALA A 84 -5.10 -2.63 15.04
N MET A 85 -3.91 -3.12 14.71
CA MET A 85 -3.00 -2.48 13.77
C MET A 85 -3.55 -2.52 12.34
N ALA A 86 -4.05 -3.67 11.88
CA ALA A 86 -4.70 -3.84 10.58
C ALA A 86 -5.92 -2.92 10.43
N ASN A 87 -6.76 -2.80 11.46
CA ASN A 87 -7.92 -1.92 11.45
C ASN A 87 -7.55 -0.44 11.34
N LYS A 88 -6.45 0.00 11.97
CA LYS A 88 -5.95 1.37 11.80
C LYS A 88 -5.35 1.57 10.41
N ILE A 89 -4.46 0.68 9.98
CA ILE A 89 -3.71 0.80 8.73
C ILE A 89 -4.64 0.81 7.51
N LYS A 90 -5.60 -0.12 7.44
CA LYS A 90 -6.52 -0.23 6.29
C LYS A 90 -7.36 1.02 6.05
N THR A 91 -7.44 1.92 7.03
CA THR A 91 -8.19 3.17 6.89
C THR A 91 -7.41 4.27 6.18
N ARG A 92 -6.09 4.16 6.04
CA ARG A 92 -5.24 5.23 5.47
C ARG A 92 -4.28 4.72 4.41
N TYR A 93 -3.92 3.44 4.47
CA TYR A 93 -2.86 2.85 3.67
C TYR A 93 -3.35 1.62 2.93
N TYR A 94 -2.67 1.31 1.83
CA TYR A 94 -2.92 0.13 1.02
C TYR A 94 -1.61 -0.45 0.50
N TRP A 95 -1.49 -1.76 0.59
CA TRP A 95 -0.59 -2.56 -0.21
C TRP A 95 -1.13 -4.01 -0.30
N PRO A 96 -0.68 -4.82 -1.26
CA PRO A 96 -1.07 -6.22 -1.34
C PRO A 96 -0.67 -6.98 -0.07
N GLN A 97 -1.53 -7.88 0.41
CA GLN A 97 -1.21 -8.77 1.54
C GLN A 97 -0.91 -8.06 2.87
N TYR A 98 -1.37 -6.82 3.06
CA TYR A 98 -1.09 -6.01 4.25
C TYR A 98 -1.30 -6.71 5.58
N TYR A 99 -2.35 -7.54 5.68
CA TYR A 99 -2.66 -8.26 6.91
C TYR A 99 -1.59 -9.29 7.27
N GLU A 100 -1.04 -9.99 6.28
CA GLU A 100 -0.02 -11.02 6.51
C GLU A 100 1.33 -10.39 6.88
N ASP A 101 1.69 -9.27 6.26
CA ASP A 101 2.89 -8.52 6.64
C ASP A 101 2.80 -7.99 8.07
N ILE A 102 1.64 -7.44 8.45
CA ILE A 102 1.38 -6.99 9.83
C ILE A 102 1.46 -8.17 10.79
N ARG A 103 0.84 -9.32 10.45
CA ARG A 103 0.88 -10.52 11.27
C ARG A 103 2.31 -10.95 11.53
N LYS A 104 3.10 -11.15 10.47
CA LYS A 104 4.52 -11.55 10.56
C LYS A 104 5.31 -10.60 11.45
N TYR A 105 5.13 -9.30 11.26
CA TYR A 105 5.82 -8.27 12.02
C TYR A 105 5.50 -8.38 13.52
N VAL A 106 4.23 -8.39 13.89
CA VAL A 106 3.79 -8.48 15.30
C VAL A 106 4.21 -9.80 15.93
N THR A 107 4.11 -10.92 15.22
CA THR A 107 4.54 -12.24 15.73
C THR A 107 6.05 -12.36 15.93
N SER A 108 6.83 -11.51 15.27
CA SER A 108 8.29 -11.44 15.44
C SER A 108 8.74 -10.48 16.57
N CYS A 109 7.80 -9.83 17.26
CA CYS A 109 8.12 -8.87 18.30
C CYS A 109 8.47 -9.57 19.62
N ASP A 110 9.76 -9.61 19.97
CA ASP A 110 10.25 -10.24 21.20
C ASP A 110 9.54 -9.73 22.47
N THR A 111 9.27 -8.42 22.56
CA THR A 111 8.57 -7.84 23.72
C THR A 111 7.17 -8.42 23.90
N CYS A 112 6.48 -8.77 22.81
CA CYS A 112 5.14 -9.33 22.84
C CYS A 112 5.12 -10.87 22.97
N GLN A 113 6.24 -11.54 22.66
CA GLN A 113 6.34 -13.02 22.72
C GLN A 113 6.93 -13.54 24.03
N LYS A 114 7.28 -12.65 24.96
CA LYS A 114 7.70 -13.01 26.33
C LYS A 114 6.48 -13.21 27.22
#